data_AF-Q9BIN7-F1
#
_entry.id   AF-Q9BIN7-F1
#
_cell.length_a   1.000
_cell.length_b   1.000
_cell.length_c   1.000
_cell.angle_alpha   90.00
_cell.angle_beta   90.00
_cell.angle_gamma   90.00
#
_symmetry.space_group_name_H-M   'P 1'
#
loop_
_entity.id
_entity.type
_entity.pdbx_description
1 polymer ?
#
loop_
_entity_poly.entity_id
_entity_poly.type
_entity_poly.pdbx_seq_one_letter_code
_entity_poly.pdbx_strand_id
1 'polypeptide(L)'
;PLCFLLISVGAHNRCPTYTAMEEWYSAFNLDLNPKLEWDAGLSSDACNEARGIVPSNAPHKFKAEKTFTKAGLVPDMIMETLKDGLKDNTQTENVRKLPDHTKYGCNSFFEKNLVKVVCVYKTI
;
A
#
# COMPACT_ATOMS: atom_id res chain seq x y z
N PRO A 1 -13.75 3.75 -19.46
CA PRO A 1 -12.54 3.05 -19.96
C PRO A 1 -11.30 3.52 -19.19
N LEU A 2 -10.85 2.69 -18.25
CA LEU A 2 -9.65 2.89 -17.43
C LEU A 2 -8.42 2.76 -18.32
N CYS A 3 -8.04 3.90 -18.91
CA CYS A 3 -7.06 4.01 -19.96
C CYS A 3 -5.65 4.13 -19.36
N PHE A 4 -4.88 3.08 -19.60
CA PHE A 4 -3.42 3.02 -19.68
C PHE A 4 -2.63 3.14 -18.37
N LEU A 5 -2.00 2.01 -18.02
CA LEU A 5 -0.55 1.93 -17.81
C LEU A 5 0.13 3.31 -17.78
N LEU A 6 0.47 3.81 -16.60
CA LEU A 6 1.44 4.89 -16.49
C LEU A 6 2.85 4.34 -16.76
N ILE A 7 3.05 3.84 -17.98
CA ILE A 7 4.34 3.87 -18.67
C ILE A 7 4.49 5.30 -19.18
N SER A 8 5.09 6.14 -18.34
CA SER A 8 5.99 7.25 -18.70
C SER A 8 5.97 8.31 -17.60
N VAL A 9 6.63 8.01 -16.48
CA VAL A 9 7.20 9.07 -15.64
C VAL A 9 8.70 8.87 -15.72
N GLY A 10 9.41 9.83 -16.33
CA GLY A 10 10.84 9.74 -16.60
C GLY A 10 11.60 9.18 -15.40
N ALA A 11 12.22 8.01 -15.60
CA ALA A 11 13.30 7.40 -14.85
C ALA A 11 13.41 7.61 -13.32
N HIS A 12 12.33 7.80 -12.56
CA HIS A 12 12.38 7.70 -11.10
C HIS A 12 11.09 7.06 -10.57
N ASN A 13 11.17 5.73 -10.43
CA ASN A 13 10.39 4.91 -9.50
C ASN A 13 8.93 4.58 -9.89
N ARG A 14 8.56 3.31 -9.70
CA ARG A 14 7.32 2.71 -10.24
C ARG A 14 6.34 2.37 -9.10
N CYS A 15 5.06 2.73 -9.26
CA CYS A 15 3.98 2.04 -8.55
C CYS A 15 3.50 0.87 -9.43
N PRO A 16 3.37 -0.35 -8.90
CA PRO A 16 2.77 -1.45 -9.63
C PRO A 16 1.25 -1.21 -9.76
N THR A 17 0.88 -0.54 -10.85
CA THR A 17 -0.48 -0.22 -11.33
C THR A 17 -1.44 0.47 -10.35
N TYR A 18 -2.31 1.32 -10.90
CA TYR A 18 -3.38 1.99 -10.12
C TYR A 18 -4.47 1.01 -9.68
N THR A 19 -4.68 -0.06 -10.46
CA THR A 19 -5.24 -1.31 -9.97
C THR A 19 -4.11 -2.05 -9.29
N ALA A 20 -3.80 -1.71 -8.04
CA ALA A 20 -3.11 -2.67 -7.19
C ALA A 20 -3.90 -3.98 -7.32
N MET A 21 -3.20 -5.09 -7.58
CA MET A 21 -3.85 -6.39 -7.47
C MET A 21 -4.24 -6.52 -6.01
N GLU A 22 -5.52 -6.31 -5.71
CA GLU A 22 -6.12 -6.47 -4.39
C GLU A 22 -5.54 -7.70 -3.70
N GLU A 23 -5.41 -8.79 -4.46
CA GLU A 23 -4.82 -10.07 -4.08
C GLU A 23 -3.47 -9.99 -3.33
N TRP A 24 -2.59 -9.04 -3.66
CA TRP A 24 -1.30 -8.90 -2.98
C TRP A 24 -1.41 -8.27 -1.60
N TYR A 25 -2.43 -7.44 -1.39
CA TYR A 25 -2.65 -6.69 -0.14
C TYR A 25 -3.80 -7.26 0.69
N SER A 26 -4.69 -8.04 0.09
CA SER A 26 -5.90 -8.55 0.72
C SER A 26 -5.55 -9.51 1.85
N ALA A 27 -4.64 -10.47 1.63
CA ALA A 27 -4.22 -11.41 2.67
C ALA A 27 -3.67 -10.69 3.92
N PHE A 28 -2.86 -9.64 3.71
CA PHE A 28 -2.32 -8.83 4.80
C PHE A 28 -3.40 -8.06 5.56
N ASN A 29 -4.30 -7.38 4.85
CA ASN A 29 -5.33 -6.58 5.48
C ASN A 29 -6.42 -7.42 6.13
N LEU A 30 -6.77 -8.57 5.54
CA LEU A 30 -7.72 -9.53 6.12
C LEU A 30 -7.20 -10.16 7.40
N ASP A 31 -5.89 -10.42 7.50
CA ASP A 31 -5.25 -10.89 8.73
C ASP A 31 -5.29 -9.83 9.85
N LEU A 32 -5.09 -8.55 9.50
CA LEU A 32 -5.17 -7.46 10.48
C LEU A 32 -6.60 -7.10 10.87
N ASN A 33 -7.51 -7.02 9.91
CA ASN A 33 -8.91 -6.71 10.14
C ASN A 33 -9.76 -7.29 8.99
N PRO A 34 -10.49 -8.38 9.22
CA PRO A 34 -11.24 -9.08 8.17
C PRO A 34 -12.47 -8.30 7.66
N LYS A 35 -12.77 -7.14 8.25
CA LYS A 35 -13.96 -6.33 7.93
C LYS A 35 -13.67 -5.17 6.98
N LEU A 36 -12.44 -5.08 6.49
CA LEU A 36 -12.01 -4.03 5.58
C LEU A 36 -12.47 -4.30 4.16
N GLU A 37 -12.87 -3.24 3.46
CA GLU A 37 -13.40 -3.33 2.10
C GLU A 37 -12.49 -2.59 1.10
N TRP A 38 -12.08 -3.25 0.03
CA TRP A 38 -11.17 -2.66 -0.95
C TRP A 38 -11.80 -1.49 -1.70
N ASP A 39 -11.00 -0.44 -1.93
CA ASP A 39 -11.34 0.74 -2.72
C ASP A 39 -10.16 1.13 -3.63
N ALA A 40 -10.39 1.07 -4.95
CA ALA A 40 -9.37 1.37 -5.95
C ALA A 40 -8.96 2.86 -5.97
N GLY A 41 -9.87 3.78 -5.59
CA GLY A 41 -9.57 5.20 -5.46
C GLY A 41 -8.57 5.45 -4.33
N LEU A 42 -8.77 4.81 -3.19
CA LEU A 42 -7.82 4.87 -2.07
C LEU A 42 -6.45 4.26 -2.42
N SER A 43 -6.39 3.24 -3.28
CA SER A 43 -5.11 2.68 -3.75
C SER A 43 -4.32 3.69 -4.59
N SER A 44 -5.01 4.48 -5.42
CA SER A 44 -4.40 5.59 -6.16
C SER A 44 -3.78 6.63 -5.21
N ASP A 45 -4.51 7.01 -4.16
CA ASP A 45 -4.03 7.95 -3.15
C ASP A 45 -2.81 7.40 -2.40
N ALA A 46 -2.83 6.11 -2.06
CA ALA A 46 -1.71 5.44 -1.42
C ALA A 46 -0.44 5.45 -2.30
N CYS A 47 -0.55 5.27 -3.62
CA CYS A 47 0.59 5.40 -4.53
C CYS A 47 1.16 6.82 -4.53
N ASN A 48 0.31 7.85 -4.60
CA ASN A 48 0.76 9.24 -4.56
C ASN A 48 1.48 9.59 -3.25
N GLU A 49 1.01 9.04 -2.13
CA GLU A 49 1.66 9.20 -0.83
C GLU A 49 2.98 8.42 -0.75
N ALA A 50 3.04 7.18 -1.26
CA ALA A 50 4.26 6.37 -1.31
C ALA A 50 5.37 7.04 -2.15
N ARG A 51 4.98 7.75 -3.21
CA ARG A 51 5.86 8.57 -4.06
C ARG A 51 6.32 9.87 -3.39
N GLY A 52 5.66 10.30 -2.32
CA GLY A 52 5.91 11.60 -1.68
C GLY A 52 5.37 12.80 -2.48
N ILE A 53 4.38 12.60 -3.36
CA ILE A 53 3.80 13.67 -4.18
C ILE A 53 2.73 14.44 -3.41
N VAL A 54 1.72 13.73 -2.92
CA VAL A 54 0.61 14.28 -2.13
C VAL A 54 0.29 13.28 -1.02
N PRO A 55 0.25 13.71 0.26
CA PRO A 55 -0.22 12.85 1.34
C PRO A 55 -1.73 12.61 1.19
N SER A 56 -2.17 11.36 1.37
CA SER A 56 -3.59 11.03 1.46
C SER A 56 -4.23 11.76 2.65
N ASN A 57 -5.50 12.15 2.51
CA ASN A 57 -6.28 12.71 3.61
C ASN A 57 -6.95 11.64 4.49
N ALA A 58 -6.69 10.36 4.25
CA ALA A 58 -7.21 9.28 5.07
C ALA A 58 -6.74 9.40 6.53
N PRO A 59 -7.64 9.25 7.52
CA PRO A 59 -7.33 9.44 8.94
C PRO A 59 -6.39 8.36 9.49
N HIS A 60 -6.43 7.17 8.91
CA HIS A 60 -5.60 6.05 9.33
C HIS A 60 -4.74 5.58 8.17
N LYS A 61 -3.48 5.25 8.48
CA LYS A 61 -2.48 4.83 7.51
C LYS A 61 -1.60 3.74 8.10
N PHE A 62 -1.16 2.85 7.25
CA PHE A 62 -0.11 1.89 7.52
C PHE A 62 1.01 2.13 6.50
N LYS A 63 2.22 2.35 6.99
CA LYS A 63 3.39 2.65 6.16
C LYS A 63 4.50 1.71 6.55
N ALA A 64 5.07 1.05 5.54
CA ALA A 64 6.23 0.21 5.70
C ALA A 64 7.24 0.52 4.62
N GLU A 65 8.52 0.46 4.96
CA GLU A 65 9.59 0.59 3.98
C GLU A 65 10.68 -0.44 4.26
N LYS A 66 11.27 -0.97 3.20
CA LYS A 66 12.35 -1.94 3.28
C LYS A 66 13.32 -1.75 2.14
N THR A 67 14.60 -1.65 2.46
CA THR A 67 15.69 -1.64 1.48
C THR A 67 16.25 -3.05 1.35
N PHE A 68 16.20 -3.62 0.15
CA PHE A 68 16.70 -4.94 -0.15
C PHE A 68 18.16 -4.89 -0.61
N THR A 69 18.92 -5.97 -0.37
CA THR A 69 20.30 -6.08 -0.85
C THR A 69 20.35 -6.37 -2.37
N LYS A 70 19.33 -7.04 -2.90
CA LYS A 70 19.12 -7.33 -4.32
C LYS A 70 17.63 -7.28 -4.66
N ALA A 71 17.31 -6.95 -5.90
CA ALA A 71 15.94 -7.06 -6.40
C ALA A 71 15.49 -8.53 -6.42
N GLY A 72 14.21 -8.75 -6.13
CA GLY A 72 13.54 -10.05 -6.15
C GLY A 72 12.22 -9.97 -6.91
N LEU A 73 11.36 -10.95 -6.71
CA LEU A 73 10.00 -10.90 -7.24
C LEU A 73 9.20 -9.81 -6.52
N VAL A 74 8.49 -8.99 -7.29
CA VAL A 74 7.71 -7.86 -6.77
C VAL A 74 6.74 -8.27 -5.65
N PRO A 75 5.93 -9.34 -5.79
CA PRO A 75 5.01 -9.76 -4.72
C PRO A 75 5.74 -10.12 -3.41
N ASP A 76 6.86 -10.83 -3.49
CA ASP A 76 7.65 -11.23 -2.32
C ASP A 76 8.24 -10.00 -1.61
N MET A 77 8.78 -9.06 -2.37
CA MET A 77 9.33 -7.82 -1.82
C MET A 77 8.25 -6.98 -1.13
N ILE A 78 7.03 -6.92 -1.69
CA ILE A 78 5.89 -6.23 -1.05
C ILE A 78 5.53 -6.93 0.26
N MET A 79 5.35 -8.25 0.23
CA MET A 79 4.96 -9.04 1.40
C MET A 79 6.00 -8.94 2.52
N GLU A 80 7.29 -9.02 2.19
CA GLU A 80 8.36 -8.83 3.15
C GLU A 80 8.41 -7.41 3.74
N THR A 81 8.08 -6.39 2.94
CA THR A 81 8.00 -5.01 3.42
C THR A 81 6.83 -4.83 4.38
N LEU A 82 5.65 -5.37 4.05
CA LEU A 82 4.48 -5.39 4.93
C LEU A 82 4.78 -6.09 6.27
N LYS A 83 5.42 -7.26 6.24
CA LYS A 83 5.85 -8.00 7.44
C LYS A 83 6.82 -7.20 8.31
N ASP A 84 7.70 -6.40 7.70
CA ASP A 84 8.60 -5.54 8.46
C ASP A 84 7.84 -4.42 9.18
N GLY A 85 6.83 -3.83 8.52
CA GLY A 85 5.95 -2.83 9.12
C GLY A 85 5.13 -3.33 10.31
N LEU A 86 4.84 -4.63 10.40
CA LEU A 86 4.14 -5.22 11.56
C LEU A 86 4.91 -5.08 12.87
N LYS A 87 6.21 -4.78 12.83
CA LYS A 87 7.01 -4.48 14.03
C LYS A 87 6.55 -3.19 14.73
N ASP A 88 5.86 -2.30 14.01
CA ASP A 88 5.19 -1.14 14.60
C ASP A 88 3.82 -1.55 15.13
N ASN A 89 3.77 -1.86 16.43
CA ASN A 89 2.54 -2.24 17.12
C ASN A 89 1.49 -1.12 17.10
N THR A 90 1.88 0.15 17.05
CA THR A 90 0.93 1.27 17.06
C THR A 90 0.16 1.32 15.75
N GLN A 91 0.85 1.22 14.61
CA GLN A 91 0.18 1.17 13.31
C GLN A 91 -0.70 -0.08 13.17
N THR A 92 -0.20 -1.22 13.63
CA THR A 92 -0.93 -2.50 13.57
C THR A 92 -2.21 -2.47 14.39
N GLU A 93 -2.16 -1.97 15.63
CA GLU A 93 -3.33 -1.83 16.50
C GLU A 93 -4.33 -0.80 15.97
N ASN A 94 -3.86 0.27 15.32
CA ASN A 94 -4.75 1.24 14.69
C ASN A 94 -5.59 0.60 13.58
N VAL A 95 -5.02 -0.32 12.79
CA VAL A 95 -5.74 -1.03 11.71
C VAL A 95 -6.72 -2.07 12.29
N ARG A 96 -6.28 -2.84 13.29
CA ARG A 96 -7.12 -3.86 13.97
C ARG A 96 -8.39 -3.31 14.58
N LYS A 97 -8.35 -2.06 15.06
CA LYS A 97 -9.47 -1.38 15.75
C LYS A 97 -10.37 -0.57 14.81
N LEU A 98 -10.10 -0.58 13.50
CA LEU A 98 -10.93 0.15 12.54
C LEU A 98 -12.36 -0.39 12.55
N PRO A 99 -13.37 0.51 12.46
CA PRO A 99 -14.77 0.11 12.38
C PRO A 99 -15.07 -0.80 11.19
N ASP A 100 -16.14 -1.57 11.32
CA ASP A 100 -16.73 -2.35 10.24
C ASP A 100 -17.01 -1.46 9.02
N HIS A 101 -16.95 -2.03 7.81
CA HIS A 101 -17.14 -1.32 6.54
C HIS A 101 -16.13 -0.20 6.25
N THR A 102 -15.02 -0.13 6.99
CA THR A 102 -13.92 0.78 6.65
C THR A 102 -13.33 0.41 5.30
N LYS A 103 -13.30 1.39 4.38
CA LYS A 103 -12.67 1.23 3.07
C LYS A 103 -11.16 1.34 3.20
N TYR A 104 -10.43 0.59 2.39
CA TYR A 104 -8.98 0.69 2.33
C TYR A 104 -8.45 0.61 0.90
N GLY A 105 -7.28 1.20 0.70
CA GLY A 105 -6.51 1.04 -0.52
C GLY A 105 -5.02 1.00 -0.21
N CYS A 106 -4.32 0.08 -0.85
CA CYS A 106 -2.88 -0.10 -0.69
C CYS A 106 -2.16 0.06 -2.01
N ASN A 107 -0.94 0.58 -1.97
CA ASN A 107 -0.04 0.56 -3.12
C ASN A 107 1.42 0.57 -2.67
N SER A 108 2.32 0.34 -3.61
CA SER A 108 3.75 0.29 -3.35
C SER A 108 4.52 1.19 -4.30
N PHE A 109 5.71 1.59 -3.89
CA PHE A 109 6.62 2.40 -4.67
C PHE A 109 8.01 1.79 -4.62
N PHE A 110 8.62 1.61 -5.78
CA PHE A 110 9.92 0.98 -5.94
C PHE A 110 10.97 2.00 -6.39
N GLU A 111 12.00 2.20 -5.57
CA GLU A 111 13.15 3.05 -5.87
C GLU A 111 14.47 2.28 -5.73
N LYS A 112 15.06 1.86 -6.85
CA LYS A 112 16.21 0.95 -6.87
C LYS A 112 15.88 -0.33 -6.06
N ASN A 113 16.49 -0.52 -4.89
CA ASN A 113 16.21 -1.64 -3.99
C ASN A 113 15.31 -1.27 -2.81
N LEU A 114 14.86 -0.02 -2.71
CA LEU A 114 13.90 0.43 -1.71
C LEU A 114 12.48 0.12 -2.18
N VAL A 115 11.69 -0.46 -1.28
CA VAL A 115 10.25 -0.63 -1.44
C VAL A 115 9.57 0.15 -0.33
N LYS A 116 8.62 0.99 -0.70
CA LYS A 116 7.68 1.65 0.23
C LYS A 116 6.30 1.08 -0.02
N VAL A 117 5.60 0.69 1.02
CA VAL A 117 4.19 0.26 0.98
C VAL A 117 3.39 1.23 1.81
N VAL A 118 2.30 1.72 1.25
CA VAL A 118 1.33 2.55 1.95
C VAL A 118 -0.03 1.90 1.80
N CYS A 119 -0.73 1.72 2.92
CA CYS A 119 -2.16 1.44 2.96
C CYS A 119 -2.85 2.60 3.66
N VAL A 120 -3.96 3.06 3.10
CA VAL A 120 -4.78 4.13 3.66
C VAL A 120 -6.18 3.62 3.94
N TYR A 121 -6.78 4.06 5.04
CA TYR A 121 -8.07 3.55 5.51
C TYR A 121 -9.02 4.71 5.82
N LYS A 122 -10.25 4.60 5.34
CA LYS A 122 -11.28 5.65 5.47
C LYS A 122 -12.62 5.02 5.82
N THR A 123 -13.14 5.38 7.00
CA THR A 123 -14.51 5.06 7.40
C THR A 123 -15.47 5.93 6.59
N ILE A 124 -16.55 5.31 6.10
CA ILE A 124 -17.64 5.98 5.38
C ILE A 124 -18.63 6.55 6.40
#